data_AF-A0A1L5L410-F1
#
_entry.id   AF-A0A1L5L410-F1
#
_cell.length_a   1.000
_cell.length_b   1.000
_cell.length_c   1.000
_cell.angle_alpha   90.00
_cell.angle_beta   90.00
_cell.angle_gamma   90.00
#
_symmetry.space_group_name_H-M   'P 1'
#
loop_
_entity.id
_entity.type
_entity.pdbx_description
1 polymer ?
#
loop_
_entity_poly.entity_id
_entity_poly.type
_entity_poly.pdbx_seq_one_letter_code
_entity_poly.pdbx_strand_id
1 'polypeptide(L)'
;RKSHPGHWALFIALVLVALIAPYWWGRVIAVKDAAWMVANLSFLDPKGVALISWTVTIMAMAGLGLMVADVKKWLWGTVFVVGLAAEQFVAGVCLLSFNFWNATYVMYGDSSGLANAANLGIIAAGCGVAFYAVLWVGLLVCIKKESKFNVLTRSWASFLLFFAIEIIALAVVLFGGLLNVV
;
A
#
# COMPACT_ATOMS: atom_id res chain seq x y z
N ARG A 1 10.66 4.47 31.48
CA ARG A 1 10.76 3.67 30.24
C ARG A 1 12.01 4.19 29.50
N LYS A 2 13.17 3.54 29.62
CA LYS A 2 14.41 4.02 28.96
C LYS A 2 14.24 3.85 27.44
N SER A 3 14.38 4.92 26.67
CA SER A 3 14.49 4.82 25.21
C SER A 3 15.79 4.08 24.90
N HIS A 4 15.72 3.06 24.05
CA HIS A 4 16.92 2.40 23.52
C HIS A 4 17.26 3.06 22.18
N PRO A 5 18.17 4.05 22.13
CA PRO A 5 18.41 4.84 20.92
C PRO A 5 18.92 3.97 19.75
N GLY A 6 19.71 2.93 20.02
CA GLY A 6 20.22 2.03 18.97
C GLY A 6 19.13 1.23 18.23
N HIS A 7 18.06 0.89 18.94
CA HIS A 7 16.92 0.15 18.38
C HIS A 7 16.14 1.01 17.36
N TRP A 8 15.99 2.30 17.65
CA TRP A 8 15.38 3.26 16.72
C TRP A 8 16.29 3.58 15.55
N ALA A 9 17.60 3.71 15.77
CA ALA A 9 18.58 3.92 14.69
C ALA A 9 18.56 2.74 13.70
N LEU A 10 18.55 1.50 14.21
CA LEU A 10 18.42 0.31 13.37
C LEU A 10 17.10 0.30 12.59
N PHE A 11 15.97 0.60 13.26
CA PHE A 11 14.68 0.65 12.59
C PHE A 11 14.64 1.70 11.47
N ILE A 12 15.17 2.91 11.71
CA ILE A 12 15.27 3.96 10.68
C ILE A 12 16.13 3.49 9.52
N ALA A 13 17.29 2.89 9.79
CA ALA A 13 18.16 2.35 8.75
C ALA A 13 17.44 1.29 7.91
N LEU A 14 16.70 0.37 8.55
CA LEU A 14 15.91 -0.65 7.85
C LEU A 14 14.80 -0.04 6.99
N VAL A 15 14.09 0.98 7.49
CA VAL A 15 13.07 1.69 6.71
C VAL A 15 13.67 2.39 5.50
N LEU A 16 14.83 3.06 5.65
CA LEU A 16 15.51 3.71 4.53
C LEU A 16 15.98 2.71 3.48
N VAL A 17 16.52 1.57 3.91
CA VAL A 17 16.91 0.48 3.00
C VAL A 17 15.68 -0.07 2.27
N ALA A 18 14.58 -0.33 2.99
CA ALA A 18 13.32 -0.80 2.43
C ALA A 18 12.69 0.22 1.46
N LEU A 19 12.94 1.51 1.66
CA LEU A 19 12.47 2.58 0.78
C LEU A 19 13.23 2.59 -0.56
N ILE A 20 14.55 2.43 -0.52
CA ILE A 20 15.42 2.70 -1.67
C ILE A 20 15.74 1.43 -2.46
N ALA A 21 16.25 0.39 -1.79
CA ALA A 21 16.84 -0.75 -2.48
C ALA A 21 15.80 -1.58 -3.27
N PRO A 22 14.61 -1.89 -2.73
CA PRO A 22 13.59 -2.64 -3.47
C PRO A 22 13.01 -1.87 -4.65
N TYR A 23 12.79 -0.55 -4.50
CA TYR A 23 12.31 0.30 -5.59
C TYR A 23 13.33 0.35 -6.74
N TRP A 24 14.59 0.58 -6.42
CA TRP A 24 15.67 0.58 -7.41
C TRP A 24 15.78 -0.76 -8.13
N TRP A 25 15.72 -1.86 -7.38
CA TRP A 25 15.78 -3.20 -7.95
C TRP A 25 14.60 -3.49 -8.88
N GLY A 26 13.37 -3.17 -8.45
CA GLY A 26 12.17 -3.32 -9.27
C GLY A 26 12.23 -2.51 -10.56
N ARG A 27 12.71 -1.27 -10.49
CA ARG A 27 12.94 -0.40 -11.65
C ARG A 27 13.94 -0.99 -12.64
N VAL A 28 15.05 -1.57 -12.14
CA VAL A 28 16.06 -2.18 -13.01
C VAL A 28 15.48 -3.35 -13.79
N ILE A 29 14.69 -4.21 -13.14
CA ILE A 29 13.99 -5.32 -13.81
C ILE A 29 13.01 -4.78 -14.85
N ALA A 30 12.19 -3.79 -14.48
CA ALA A 30 11.21 -3.19 -15.39
C ALA A 30 11.84 -2.60 -16.66
N VAL A 31 13.06 -2.08 -16.58
CA VAL A 31 13.75 -1.44 -17.71
C VAL A 31 14.56 -2.45 -18.54
N LYS A 32 15.24 -3.40 -17.89
CA LYS A 32 16.16 -4.32 -18.58
C LYS A 32 15.51 -5.62 -19.02
N ASP A 33 14.53 -6.10 -18.25
CA ASP A 33 13.97 -7.44 -18.37
C ASP A 33 12.44 -7.41 -18.55
N ALA A 34 11.91 -6.32 -19.13
CA ALA A 34 10.46 -6.15 -19.36
C ALA A 34 9.84 -7.33 -20.13
N ALA A 35 10.53 -7.83 -21.16
CA ALA A 35 10.06 -8.96 -21.96
C ALA A 35 9.99 -10.26 -21.13
N TRP A 36 10.97 -10.50 -20.24
CA TRP A 36 10.95 -11.64 -19.34
C TRP A 36 9.78 -11.53 -18.36
N MET A 37 9.54 -10.34 -17.81
CA MET A 37 8.41 -10.08 -16.94
C MET A 37 7.07 -10.35 -17.61
N VAL A 38 6.86 -9.84 -18.83
CA VAL A 38 5.62 -10.08 -19.59
C VAL A 38 5.43 -11.57 -19.85
N ALA A 39 6.49 -12.28 -20.26
CA ALA A 39 6.42 -13.72 -20.49
C ALA A 39 6.04 -14.51 -19.23
N ASN A 40 6.50 -14.09 -18.06
CA ASN A 40 6.27 -14.82 -16.80
C ASN A 40 5.05 -14.34 -16.00
N LEU A 41 4.52 -13.14 -16.27
CA LEU A 41 3.42 -12.54 -15.49
C LEU A 41 2.14 -12.35 -16.31
N SER A 42 2.17 -12.61 -17.62
CA SER A 42 1.00 -12.56 -18.51
C SER A 42 -0.13 -13.52 -18.13
N PHE A 43 0.13 -14.53 -17.30
CA PHE A 43 -0.90 -15.42 -16.78
C PHE A 43 -1.79 -14.74 -15.71
N LEU A 44 -1.34 -13.62 -15.13
CA LEU A 44 -2.07 -12.90 -14.11
C LEU A 44 -3.15 -12.02 -14.74
N ASP A 45 -4.35 -12.04 -14.17
CA ASP A 45 -5.43 -11.13 -14.55
C ASP A 45 -5.17 -9.74 -13.92
N PRO A 46 -5.43 -8.62 -14.63
CA PRO A 46 -5.27 -7.27 -14.07
C PRO A 46 -5.97 -7.07 -12.72
N LYS A 47 -7.14 -7.67 -12.50
CA LYS A 47 -7.83 -7.64 -11.20
C LYS A 47 -7.02 -8.30 -10.09
N GLY A 48 -6.40 -9.44 -10.40
CA GLY A 48 -5.51 -10.15 -9.49
C GLY A 48 -4.28 -9.32 -9.15
N VAL A 49 -3.70 -8.65 -10.14
CA VAL A 49 -2.55 -7.76 -9.95
C VAL A 49 -2.90 -6.55 -9.07
N ALA A 50 -4.05 -5.91 -9.32
CA ALA A 50 -4.55 -4.80 -8.49
C ALA A 50 -4.81 -5.24 -7.04
N LEU A 51 -5.37 -6.44 -6.84
CA LEU A 51 -5.57 -7.02 -5.50
C LEU A 51 -4.25 -7.29 -4.79
N ILE A 52 -3.24 -7.84 -5.49
CA ILE A 52 -1.91 -8.10 -4.93
C ILE A 52 -1.27 -6.79 -4.48
N SER A 53 -1.22 -5.78 -5.36
CA SER A 53 -0.59 -4.52 -5.03
C SER A 53 -1.31 -3.82 -3.86
N TRP A 54 -2.63 -3.74 -3.89
CA TRP A 54 -3.43 -3.23 -2.77
C TRP A 54 -3.14 -3.98 -1.46
N THR A 55 -3.04 -5.31 -1.50
CA THR A 55 -2.77 -6.12 -0.30
C THR A 55 -1.41 -5.78 0.30
N VAL A 56 -0.40 -5.62 -0.54
CA VAL A 56 0.95 -5.23 -0.11
C VAL A 56 0.93 -3.83 0.52
N THR A 57 0.27 -2.86 -0.11
CA THR A 57 0.17 -1.50 0.40
C THR A 57 -0.54 -1.47 1.75
N ILE A 58 -1.65 -2.21 1.89
CA ILE A 58 -2.42 -2.28 3.13
C ILE A 58 -1.68 -3.03 4.23
N MET A 59 -0.92 -4.06 3.89
CA MET A 59 -0.05 -4.72 4.86
C MET A 59 0.97 -3.74 5.45
N ALA A 60 1.61 -2.93 4.62
CA ALA A 60 2.54 -1.89 5.08
C ALA A 60 1.81 -0.88 5.99
N MET A 61 0.70 -0.31 5.52
CA MET A 61 -0.01 0.75 6.25
C MET A 61 -0.66 0.25 7.55
N ALA A 62 -1.22 -0.96 7.55
CA ALA A 62 -1.73 -1.61 8.76
C ALA A 62 -0.60 -1.92 9.75
N GLY A 63 0.54 -2.42 9.28
CA GLY A 63 1.73 -2.62 10.10
C GLY A 63 2.20 -1.32 10.77
N LEU A 64 2.21 -0.22 10.02
CA LEU A 64 2.56 1.10 10.57
C LEU A 64 1.55 1.56 11.63
N GLY A 65 0.26 1.47 11.33
CA GLY A 65 -0.81 1.85 12.26
C GLY A 65 -0.78 1.04 13.56
N LEU A 66 -0.60 -0.27 13.47
CA LEU A 66 -0.52 -1.16 14.63
C LEU A 66 0.80 -1.01 15.40
N MET A 67 1.90 -0.63 14.75
CA MET A 67 3.15 -0.28 15.44
C MET A 67 2.94 0.91 16.41
N VAL A 68 2.06 1.84 16.06
CA VAL A 68 1.72 2.99 16.91
C VAL A 68 0.70 2.61 17.99
N ALA A 69 -0.34 1.84 17.62
CA ALA A 69 -1.50 1.59 18.46
C ALA A 69 -1.36 0.39 19.43
N ASP A 70 -0.55 -0.62 19.10
CA ASP A 70 -0.41 -1.87 19.86
C ASP A 70 0.82 -1.84 20.80
N VAL A 71 0.80 -2.73 21.80
CA VAL A 71 1.92 -3.00 22.70
C VAL A 71 3.07 -3.73 22.00
N LYS A 72 2.79 -4.57 21.00
CA LYS A 72 3.80 -5.36 20.25
C LYS A 72 4.46 -4.57 19.11
N LYS A 73 5.01 -3.40 19.42
CA LYS A 73 5.57 -2.46 18.43
C LYS A 73 6.59 -3.08 17.47
N TRP A 74 7.46 -3.97 17.96
CA TRP A 74 8.48 -4.60 17.14
C TRP A 74 7.93 -5.59 16.11
N LEU A 75 6.89 -6.35 16.47
CA LEU A 75 6.23 -7.26 15.54
C LEU A 75 5.66 -6.46 14.36
N TRP A 76 4.90 -5.41 14.68
CA TRP A 76 4.26 -4.56 13.68
C TRP A 76 5.25 -3.69 12.90
N GLY A 77 6.36 -3.28 13.52
CA GLY A 77 7.48 -2.63 12.85
C GLY A 77 8.13 -3.53 11.81
N THR A 78 8.32 -4.83 12.09
CA THR A 78 8.81 -5.79 11.10
C THR A 78 7.79 -5.97 9.96
N VAL A 79 6.49 -6.12 10.28
CA VAL A 79 5.42 -6.19 9.26
C VAL A 79 5.44 -4.94 8.36
N PHE A 80 5.60 -3.75 8.96
CA PHE A 80 5.72 -2.51 8.21
C PHE A 80 6.94 -2.50 7.30
N VAL A 81 8.13 -2.86 7.79
CA VAL A 81 9.37 -2.85 6.97
C VAL A 81 9.29 -3.84 5.82
N VAL A 82 8.78 -5.05 6.07
CA VAL A 82 8.61 -6.08 5.03
C VAL A 82 7.56 -5.64 4.02
N GLY A 83 6.41 -5.15 4.49
CA GLY A 83 5.36 -4.62 3.63
C GLY A 83 5.84 -3.43 2.80
N LEU A 84 6.59 -2.51 3.40
CA LEU A 84 7.18 -1.36 2.72
C LEU A 84 8.18 -1.81 1.65
N ALA A 85 9.05 -2.77 1.94
CA ALA A 85 10.00 -3.29 0.96
C ALA A 85 9.28 -3.95 -0.24
N ALA A 86 8.25 -4.75 0.04
CA ALA A 86 7.42 -5.35 -0.99
C ALA A 86 6.68 -4.28 -1.81
N GLU A 87 6.12 -3.26 -1.15
CA GLU A 87 5.43 -2.14 -1.78
C GLU A 87 6.36 -1.37 -2.72
N GLN A 88 7.56 -1.04 -2.24
CA GLN A 88 8.56 -0.35 -3.04
C GLN A 88 9.01 -1.19 -4.24
N PHE A 89 9.14 -2.51 -4.07
CA PHE A 89 9.44 -3.39 -5.18
C PHE A 89 8.33 -3.37 -6.24
N VAL A 90 7.06 -3.55 -5.85
CA VAL A 90 5.90 -3.49 -6.75
C VAL A 90 5.83 -2.12 -7.45
N ALA A 91 5.98 -1.03 -6.70
CA ALA A 91 5.99 0.33 -7.24
C ALA A 91 7.14 0.55 -8.24
N GLY A 92 8.31 -0.03 -7.97
CA GLY A 92 9.46 0.05 -8.87
C GLY A 92 9.24 -0.71 -10.17
N VAL A 93 8.70 -1.92 -10.06
CA VAL A 93 8.36 -2.80 -11.19
C VAL A 93 7.28 -2.17 -12.07
N CYS A 94 6.24 -1.60 -11.48
CA CYS A 94 5.11 -1.01 -12.18
C CYS A 94 5.33 0.45 -12.60
N LEU A 95 6.54 0.99 -12.36
CA LEU A 95 6.92 2.37 -12.67
C LEU A 95 5.90 3.38 -12.12
N LEU A 96 5.52 3.20 -10.86
CA LEU A 96 4.48 3.97 -10.19
C LEU A 96 4.67 5.47 -10.46
N SER A 97 3.67 6.05 -11.12
CA SER A 97 3.63 7.43 -11.56
C SER A 97 2.19 7.87 -11.64
N PHE A 98 1.84 9.10 -11.27
CA PHE A 98 0.47 9.59 -11.44
C PHE A 98 0.04 9.72 -12.92
N ASN A 99 1.01 9.72 -13.85
CA ASN A 99 0.80 9.65 -15.30
C ASN A 99 1.15 8.25 -15.84
N PHE A 100 0.86 7.19 -15.08
CA PHE A 100 1.32 5.83 -15.39
C PHE A 100 0.86 5.33 -16.77
N TRP A 101 -0.31 5.76 -17.27
CA TRP A 101 -0.84 5.37 -18.59
C TRP A 101 0.17 5.49 -19.72
N ASN A 102 1.00 6.55 -19.71
CA ASN A 102 2.03 6.75 -20.73
C ASN A 102 3.38 6.14 -20.31
N ALA A 103 3.71 6.14 -19.02
CA ALA A 103 5.03 5.72 -18.53
C ALA A 103 5.21 4.19 -18.61
N THR A 104 4.17 3.41 -18.34
CA THR A 104 4.20 1.95 -18.41
C THR A 104 4.07 1.45 -19.84
N TYR A 105 3.30 2.13 -20.69
CA TYR A 105 3.14 1.77 -22.10
C TYR A 105 4.48 1.81 -22.85
N VAL A 106 5.32 2.81 -22.58
CA VAL A 106 6.66 2.90 -23.19
C VAL A 106 7.54 1.70 -22.86
N MET A 107 7.36 1.07 -21.70
CA MET A 107 8.21 -0.03 -21.23
C MET A 107 7.61 -1.42 -21.44
N TYR A 108 6.29 -1.54 -21.32
CA TYR A 108 5.58 -2.82 -21.37
C TYR A 108 4.72 -2.99 -22.63
N GLY A 109 4.61 -1.96 -23.49
CA GLY A 109 3.80 -2.01 -24.71
C GLY A 109 2.36 -2.41 -24.44
N ASP A 110 1.83 -3.32 -25.25
CA ASP A 110 0.45 -3.84 -25.13
C ASP A 110 0.18 -4.62 -23.83
N SER A 111 1.23 -4.95 -23.05
CA SER A 111 1.12 -5.59 -21.73
C SER A 111 1.12 -4.60 -20.55
N SER A 112 1.01 -3.29 -20.81
CA SER A 112 0.97 -2.24 -19.79
C SER A 112 -0.21 -2.36 -18.83
N GLY A 113 -1.29 -3.03 -19.23
CA GLY A 113 -2.50 -3.22 -18.43
C GLY A 113 -2.22 -3.83 -17.05
N LEU A 114 -1.26 -4.76 -16.95
CA LEU A 114 -0.87 -5.37 -15.66
C LEU A 114 -0.16 -4.38 -14.75
N ALA A 115 0.82 -3.64 -15.28
CA ALA A 115 1.57 -2.64 -14.51
C ALA A 115 0.66 -1.49 -14.05
N ASN A 116 -0.27 -1.08 -14.91
CA ASN A 116 -1.23 -0.04 -14.59
C ASN A 116 -2.25 -0.50 -13.53
N ALA A 117 -2.70 -1.76 -13.60
CA ALA A 117 -3.59 -2.32 -12.58
C ALA A 117 -2.92 -2.38 -11.21
N ALA A 118 -1.64 -2.74 -11.14
CA ALA A 118 -0.86 -2.65 -9.91
C ALA A 118 -0.83 -1.21 -9.36
N ASN A 119 -0.53 -0.23 -10.22
CA ASN A 119 -0.53 1.19 -9.82
C ASN A 119 -1.90 1.64 -9.29
N LEU A 120 -3.00 1.19 -9.91
CA LEU A 120 -4.35 1.48 -9.43
C LEU A 120 -4.63 0.86 -8.06
N GLY A 121 -4.17 -0.36 -7.79
CA GLY A 121 -4.30 -0.98 -6.47
C GLY A 121 -3.55 -0.21 -5.37
N ILE A 122 -2.34 0.28 -5.67
CA ILE A 122 -1.54 1.12 -4.75
C ILE A 122 -2.26 2.46 -4.50
N ILE A 123 -2.72 3.12 -5.56
CA ILE A 123 -3.44 4.40 -5.45
C ILE A 123 -4.73 4.23 -4.67
N ALA A 124 -5.48 3.15 -4.91
CA ALA A 124 -6.71 2.86 -4.17
C ALA A 124 -6.45 2.70 -2.67
N ALA A 125 -5.42 1.93 -2.30
CA ALA A 125 -5.00 1.80 -0.90
C ALA A 125 -4.58 3.15 -0.31
N GLY A 126 -3.79 3.95 -1.05
CA GLY A 126 -3.40 5.29 -0.61
C GLY A 126 -4.60 6.22 -0.37
N CYS A 127 -5.59 6.20 -1.27
CA CYS A 127 -6.83 6.95 -1.15
C CYS A 127 -7.70 6.47 0.03
N GLY A 128 -7.82 5.16 0.24
CA GLY A 128 -8.54 4.57 1.36
C GLY A 128 -7.94 5.00 2.70
N VAL A 129 -6.61 4.93 2.83
CA VAL A 129 -5.87 5.39 4.00
C VAL A 129 -6.12 6.88 4.25
N ALA A 130 -6.02 7.72 3.21
CA ALA A 130 -6.24 9.16 3.33
C ALA A 130 -7.67 9.48 3.79
N PHE A 131 -8.67 8.82 3.21
CA PHE A 131 -10.06 8.98 3.60
C PHE A 131 -10.31 8.54 5.04
N TYR A 132 -9.76 7.37 5.43
CA TYR A 132 -9.82 6.90 6.81
C TYR A 132 -9.15 7.89 7.77
N ALA A 133 -7.98 8.43 7.44
CA ALA A 133 -7.29 9.38 8.30
C ALA A 133 -8.12 10.65 8.54
N VAL A 134 -8.71 11.22 7.48
CA VAL A 134 -9.59 12.39 7.59
C VAL A 134 -10.83 12.08 8.42
N LEU A 135 -11.50 10.96 8.12
CA LEU A 135 -12.70 10.53 8.84
C LEU A 135 -12.38 10.29 10.32
N TRP A 136 -11.29 9.59 10.62
CA TRP A 136 -10.88 9.27 11.99
C TRP A 136 -10.56 10.52 12.81
N VAL A 137 -9.81 11.47 12.24
CA VAL A 137 -9.55 12.78 12.87
C VAL A 137 -10.86 13.53 13.07
N GLY A 138 -11.75 13.53 12.08
CA GLY A 138 -13.08 14.12 12.20
C GLY A 138 -13.91 13.52 13.33
N LEU A 139 -13.89 12.19 13.50
CA LEU A 139 -14.55 11.52 14.62
C LEU A 139 -13.96 11.96 15.97
N LEU A 140 -12.64 12.09 16.09
CA LEU A 140 -12.00 12.53 17.31
C LEU A 140 -12.35 13.97 17.71
N VAL A 141 -12.50 14.86 16.72
CA VAL A 141 -12.80 16.28 16.97
C VAL A 141 -14.30 16.49 17.23
N CYS A 142 -15.16 15.84 16.44
CA CYS A 142 -16.60 16.12 16.45
C CYS A 142 -17.39 15.29 17.47
N ILE A 143 -16.92 14.10 17.87
CA ILE A 143 -17.68 13.19 18.73
C ILE A 143 -17.27 13.33 20.19
N LYS A 144 -18.24 13.66 21.05
CA LYS A 144 -18.05 13.68 22.51
C LYS A 144 -17.66 12.29 23.02
N LYS A 145 -16.75 12.23 23.98
CA LYS A 145 -16.22 10.96 24.54
C LYS A 145 -17.29 10.04 25.15
N GLU A 146 -18.38 10.63 25.66
CA GLU A 146 -19.52 9.90 26.23
C GLU A 146 -20.51 9.36 25.18
N SER A 147 -20.33 9.71 23.90
CA SER A 147 -21.18 9.23 22.82
C SER A 147 -20.93 7.75 22.53
N LYS A 148 -21.99 7.00 22.22
CA LYS A 148 -21.90 5.60 21.76
C LYS A 148 -21.00 5.44 20.53
N PHE A 149 -20.92 6.47 19.68
CA PHE A 149 -20.08 6.48 18.49
C PHE A 149 -18.57 6.59 18.77
N ASN A 150 -18.17 6.91 20.00
CA ASN A 150 -16.77 6.86 20.44
C ASN A 150 -16.18 5.43 20.40
N VAL A 151 -17.01 4.40 20.16
CA VAL A 151 -16.51 3.06 19.88
C VAL A 151 -15.67 3.01 18.59
N LEU A 152 -16.01 3.80 17.56
CA LEU A 152 -15.34 3.77 16.26
C LEU A 152 -13.91 4.30 16.28
N THR A 153 -13.53 5.05 17.32
CA THR A 153 -12.18 5.57 17.51
C THR A 153 -11.32 4.66 18.41
N ARG A 154 -11.91 3.60 18.98
CA ARG A 154 -11.21 2.67 19.88
C ARG A 154 -10.57 1.52 19.11
N SER A 155 -9.25 1.42 19.22
CA SER A 155 -8.39 0.26 18.91
C SER A 155 -8.93 -0.66 17.80
N TRP A 156 -9.57 -1.78 18.13
CA TRP A 156 -10.04 -2.78 17.17
C TRP A 156 -11.21 -2.34 16.29
N ALA A 157 -12.14 -1.54 16.81
CA ALA A 157 -13.26 -1.04 16.01
C ALA A 157 -12.79 0.00 14.97
N SER A 158 -11.81 0.83 15.35
CA SER A 158 -11.14 1.75 14.43
C SER A 158 -10.40 0.99 13.33
N PHE A 159 -9.78 -0.14 13.67
CA PHE A 159 -9.07 -0.99 12.71
C PHE A 159 -10.02 -1.71 11.74
N LEU A 160 -11.19 -2.14 12.20
CA LEU A 160 -12.24 -2.68 11.34
C LEU A 160 -12.82 -1.61 10.40
N LEU A 161 -13.00 -0.38 10.89
CA LEU A 161 -13.44 0.75 10.07
C LEU A 161 -12.45 1.06 8.94
N PHE A 162 -11.14 1.02 9.26
CA PHE A 162 -10.08 1.13 8.26
C PHE A 162 -10.24 0.07 7.16
N PHE A 163 -10.34 -1.20 7.51
CA PHE A 163 -10.51 -2.26 6.50
C PHE A 163 -11.82 -2.16 5.71
N ALA A 164 -12.90 -1.71 6.33
CA ALA A 164 -14.16 -1.51 5.63
C ALA A 164 -14.02 -0.44 4.52
N ILE A 165 -13.37 0.68 4.83
CA ILE A 165 -13.07 1.74 3.85
C ILE A 165 -12.16 1.20 2.74
N GLU A 166 -11.15 0.42 3.11
CA GLU A 166 -10.19 -0.15 2.15
C GLU A 166 -10.81 -1.16 1.19
N ILE A 167 -11.69 -2.02 1.69
CA ILE A 167 -12.45 -2.95 0.85
C ILE A 167 -13.36 -2.18 -0.13
N ILE A 168 -13.96 -1.06 0.31
CA ILE A 168 -14.75 -0.19 -0.57
C ILE A 168 -13.85 0.44 -1.65
N ALA A 169 -12.69 0.98 -1.27
CA ALA A 169 -11.74 1.57 -2.21
C ALA A 169 -11.27 0.55 -3.27
N LEU A 170 -10.94 -0.67 -2.83
CA LEU A 170 -10.61 -1.77 -3.73
C LEU A 170 -11.79 -2.16 -4.63
N ALA A 171 -13.01 -2.25 -4.08
CA ALA A 171 -14.20 -2.60 -4.85
C ALA A 171 -14.47 -1.57 -5.96
N VAL A 172 -14.23 -0.28 -5.72
CA VAL A 172 -14.34 0.77 -6.74
C VAL A 172 -13.35 0.53 -7.88
N VAL A 173 -12.12 0.10 -7.60
CA VAL A 173 -11.15 -0.24 -8.67
C VAL A 173 -11.56 -1.51 -9.42
N LEU A 174 -11.93 -2.57 -8.69
CA LEU A 174 -12.23 -3.87 -9.30
C LEU A 174 -13.54 -3.90 -10.10
N PHE A 175 -14.55 -3.12 -9.67
CA PHE A 175 -15.91 -3.16 -10.23
C PHE A 175 -16.36 -1.84 -10.86
N GLY A 176 -15.70 -0.71 -10.56
CA GLY A 176 -16.06 0.61 -11.09
C GLY A 176 -15.61 0.88 -12.53
N GLY A 177 -15.11 -0.14 -13.24
CA GLY A 177 -14.67 -0.03 -14.63
C GLY A 177 -13.30 0.63 -14.82
N LEU A 178 -12.64 1.08 -13.75
CA LEU A 178 -11.32 1.72 -13.81
C LEU A 178 -10.27 0.84 -14.46
N LEU A 179 -10.28 -0.47 -14.19
CA LEU A 179 -9.38 -1.44 -14.82
C LEU A 179 -9.63 -1.68 -16.32
N ASN A 180 -10.79 -1.27 -16.85
CA ASN A 180 -11.11 -1.46 -18.27
C ASN A 180 -10.63 -0.28 -19.14
N VAL A 181 -10.15 0.80 -18.51
CA VAL A 181 -9.65 2.03 -19.19
C VAL A 181 -8.12 1.96 -19.35
N VAL A 182 -7.51 0.81 -19.08
CA VAL A 182 -6.12 0.66 -18.65
C VAL A 182 -5.34 -0.30 -19.53
#